data_AF-A0A9W5RG26-F1
#
_entry.id   AF-A0A9W5RG26-F1
#
_cell.length_a   1.000
_cell.length_b   1.000
_cell.length_c   1.000
_cell.angle_alpha   90.00
_cell.angle_beta   90.00
_cell.angle_gamma   90.00
#
_symmetry.space_group_name_H-M   'P 1'
#
loop_
_entity.id
_entity.type
_entity.pdbx_description
1 polymer ?
#
loop_
_entity_poly.entity_id
_entity_poly.type
_entity_poly.pdbx_seq_one_letter_code
_entity_poly.pdbx_strand_id
1 'polypeptide(L)'
;MGGTAQGGAGGTKSVGATDVVTQTATDVVTQTATDVVTQTATDVVAEYVKMTGAGRARLVPVSYVDELLATLVAGGATVVEPLAGVPVEVCDIKGRAAAGELIVADVRTIGAEFSPACRLGAEIAVAEDARVPGYVVVCMRKCCIPWVAEAVEAKACPAEDVTVSATGAEEQASARVSRHAASDAAQVVAAYLACHPRVEAVRYPGLKTDPNFARATSQLVGGFGPYVDYMRKESPGEWHRFTATDEDARTQIINFERVG
;
A
#
# COMPACT_ATOMS: atom_id res chain seq x y z
N MET A 1 36.36 40.66 -51.63
CA MET A 1 37.09 39.38 -51.52
C MET A 1 36.09 38.35 -51.06
N GLY A 2 35.75 37.26 -51.74
CA GLY A 2 36.07 36.70 -53.03
C GLY A 2 35.23 35.42 -53.05
N GLY A 3 34.17 35.40 -53.85
CA GLY A 3 33.30 34.24 -54.00
C GLY A 3 33.65 33.50 -55.28
N THR A 4 33.79 32.19 -55.19
CA THR A 4 33.91 31.29 -56.34
C THR A 4 33.17 29.99 -56.07
N ALA A 5 32.30 29.63 -57.00
CA ALA A 5 31.77 28.29 -57.18
C ALA A 5 32.61 27.57 -58.25
N GLN A 6 32.93 26.29 -58.03
CA GLN A 6 32.97 25.27 -59.09
C GLN A 6 33.15 23.87 -58.49
N GLY A 7 32.45 22.90 -59.06
CA GLY A 7 32.43 21.50 -58.62
C GLY A 7 33.57 20.63 -59.17
N GLY A 8 33.49 19.33 -58.84
CA GLY A 8 34.37 18.30 -59.39
C GLY A 8 34.21 16.98 -58.65
N ALA A 9 33.71 15.97 -59.36
CA ALA A 9 33.42 14.62 -58.90
C ALA A 9 34.65 13.70 -58.88
N GLY A 10 34.52 12.55 -58.20
CA GLY A 10 35.16 11.29 -58.62
C GLY A 10 36.04 10.60 -57.57
N GLY A 11 35.65 9.39 -57.17
CA GLY A 11 36.48 8.49 -56.36
C GLY A 11 35.73 7.26 -55.87
N THR A 12 35.46 6.31 -56.76
CA THR A 12 34.86 5.01 -56.49
C THR A 12 35.80 4.08 -55.72
N LYS A 13 35.27 3.33 -54.74
CA LYS A 13 35.76 1.98 -54.41
C LYS A 13 34.60 1.08 -54.01
N SER A 14 34.45 0.03 -54.80
CA SER A 14 33.61 -1.14 -54.56
C SER A 14 34.40 -2.19 -53.76
N VAL A 15 33.66 -3.21 -53.31
CA VAL A 15 34.04 -4.57 -52.85
C VAL A 15 33.77 -4.84 -51.37
N GLY A 16 32.90 -5.83 -51.15
CA GLY A 16 32.75 -6.55 -49.87
C GLY A 16 31.37 -7.14 -49.65
N ALA A 17 30.92 -8.07 -50.51
CA ALA A 17 29.76 -8.90 -50.22
C ALA A 17 30.16 -9.98 -49.21
N THR A 18 29.43 -10.12 -48.10
CA THR A 18 29.39 -11.34 -47.28
C THR A 18 28.02 -11.49 -46.61
N ASP A 19 27.34 -12.55 -47.02
CA ASP A 19 26.35 -13.38 -46.33
C ASP A 19 25.16 -12.76 -45.60
N VAL A 20 24.05 -12.79 -46.34
CA VAL A 20 22.70 -12.96 -45.82
C VAL A 20 22.63 -14.32 -45.09
N VAL A 21 22.83 -14.33 -43.78
CA VAL A 21 22.47 -15.49 -42.95
C VAL A 21 20.95 -15.48 -42.78
N THR A 22 20.34 -16.50 -43.35
CA THR A 22 18.94 -16.87 -43.18
C THR A 22 18.66 -17.12 -41.70
N GLN A 23 17.89 -16.23 -41.08
CA GLN A 23 17.44 -16.39 -39.70
C GLN A 23 16.33 -17.46 -39.70
N THR A 24 16.76 -18.70 -39.53
CA THR A 24 15.87 -19.86 -39.44
C THR A 24 15.19 -19.83 -38.08
N ALA A 25 13.86 -19.79 -38.08
CA ALA A 25 13.01 -19.73 -36.90
C ALA A 25 13.05 -21.05 -36.12
N THR A 26 14.09 -21.29 -35.33
CA THR A 26 14.10 -22.42 -34.38
C THR A 26 14.87 -22.19 -33.07
N ASP A 27 15.43 -20.99 -32.85
CA ASP A 27 16.15 -20.64 -31.60
C ASP A 27 15.38 -19.61 -30.73
N VAL A 28 14.04 -19.64 -30.78
CA VAL A 28 13.16 -18.79 -29.95
C VAL A 28 12.52 -19.59 -28.80
N VAL A 29 13.03 -20.78 -28.51
CA VAL A 29 12.58 -21.58 -27.37
C VAL A 29 13.80 -21.84 -26.48
N THR A 30 13.64 -21.61 -25.18
CA THR A 30 14.63 -21.74 -24.09
C THR A 30 15.70 -20.66 -23.93
N GLN A 31 15.29 -19.41 -23.66
CA GLN A 31 15.91 -18.68 -22.54
C GLN A 31 15.03 -17.54 -22.01
N THR A 32 13.98 -17.92 -21.27
CA THR A 32 13.43 -17.05 -20.23
C THR A 32 13.54 -17.84 -18.93
N ALA A 33 14.79 -18.03 -18.48
CA ALA A 33 15.02 -18.20 -17.06
C ALA A 33 14.70 -16.83 -16.47
N THR A 34 13.45 -16.62 -16.09
CA THR A 34 13.11 -15.58 -15.13
C THR A 34 14.02 -15.87 -13.95
N ASP A 35 15.01 -15.02 -13.70
CA ASP A 35 15.67 -14.96 -12.40
C ASP A 35 14.55 -14.59 -11.42
N VAL A 36 13.85 -15.61 -10.94
CA VAL A 36 13.03 -15.53 -9.74
C VAL A 36 14.07 -15.32 -8.65
N VAL A 37 14.46 -14.06 -8.45
CA VAL A 37 15.16 -13.64 -7.24
C VAL A 37 14.27 -14.15 -6.12
N THR A 38 14.72 -15.22 -5.48
CA THR A 38 13.97 -15.89 -4.43
C THR A 38 13.97 -14.90 -3.29
N GLN A 39 12.88 -14.14 -3.16
CA GLN A 39 12.80 -13.09 -2.15
C GLN A 39 13.03 -13.74 -0.78
N THR A 40 13.83 -13.09 0.04
CA THR A 40 14.09 -13.54 1.40
C THR A 40 13.16 -12.82 2.37
N ALA A 41 12.99 -13.35 3.58
CA ALA A 41 12.24 -12.62 4.60
C ALA A 41 12.95 -11.30 5.00
N THR A 42 14.27 -11.22 4.81
CA THR A 42 15.04 -9.97 4.92
C THR A 42 14.61 -8.93 3.89
N ASP A 43 14.30 -9.34 2.65
CA ASP A 43 13.78 -8.44 1.62
C ASP A 43 12.39 -7.90 2.00
N VAL A 44 11.53 -8.74 2.58
CA VAL A 44 10.23 -8.32 3.13
C VAL A 44 10.43 -7.23 4.18
N VAL A 45 11.27 -7.49 5.19
CA VAL A 45 11.59 -6.52 6.24
C VAL A 45 12.11 -5.20 5.66
N ALA A 46 13.03 -5.26 4.68
CA ALA A 46 13.60 -4.07 4.05
C ALA A 46 12.58 -3.26 3.23
N GLU A 47 11.64 -3.93 2.56
CA GLU A 47 10.53 -3.29 1.85
C GLU A 47 9.62 -2.51 2.80
N TYR A 48 9.23 -3.13 3.92
CA TYR A 48 8.37 -2.51 4.92
C TYR A 48 9.02 -1.34 5.65
N VAL A 49 10.35 -1.38 5.86
CA VAL A 49 11.11 -0.24 6.35
C VAL A 49 10.94 0.98 5.44
N LYS A 50 11.06 0.80 4.13
CA LYS A 50 10.90 1.89 3.14
C LYS A 50 9.45 2.38 3.09
N MET A 51 8.51 1.46 3.07
CA MET A 51 7.08 1.73 2.92
C MET A 51 6.52 2.56 4.08
N THR A 52 6.82 2.12 5.32
CA THR A 52 6.32 2.77 6.53
C THR A 52 7.15 3.97 6.97
N GLY A 53 8.37 4.12 6.42
CA GLY A 53 9.36 5.11 6.87
C GLY A 53 9.98 4.77 8.23
N ALA A 54 10.01 3.49 8.58
CA ALA A 54 10.65 2.98 9.79
C ALA A 54 12.19 3.05 9.71
N GLY A 55 12.85 2.85 10.86
CA GLY A 55 14.30 2.65 10.89
C GLY A 55 14.72 1.19 10.76
N ARG A 56 13.86 0.29 11.23
CA ARG A 56 14.02 -1.17 11.15
C ARG A 56 12.65 -1.84 11.25
N ALA A 57 12.56 -3.10 10.84
CA ALA A 57 11.40 -3.94 11.08
C ALA A 57 11.81 -5.33 11.58
N ARG A 58 10.86 -6.04 12.18
CA ARG A 58 11.02 -7.40 12.72
C ARG A 58 9.83 -8.25 12.32
N LEU A 59 10.07 -9.55 12.20
CA LEU A 59 9.02 -10.54 12.03
C LEU A 59 8.65 -11.06 13.41
N VAL A 60 7.41 -10.86 13.81
CA VAL A 60 6.88 -11.38 15.07
C VAL A 60 5.88 -12.49 14.73
N PRO A 61 6.01 -13.71 15.26
CA PRO A 61 5.03 -14.76 15.02
C PRO A 61 3.62 -14.30 15.38
N VAL A 62 2.62 -14.64 14.56
CA VAL A 62 1.23 -14.24 14.78
C VAL A 62 0.72 -14.65 16.17
N SER A 63 1.25 -15.74 16.76
CA SER A 63 0.89 -16.19 18.11
C SER A 63 1.32 -15.24 19.24
N TYR A 64 2.25 -14.32 18.98
CA TYR A 64 2.77 -13.37 19.97
C TYR A 64 2.24 -11.94 19.78
N VAL A 65 1.49 -11.66 18.70
CA VAL A 65 1.05 -10.28 18.40
C VAL A 65 0.14 -9.71 19.49
N ASP A 66 -0.82 -10.48 19.98
CA ASP A 66 -1.77 -10.03 21.01
C ASP A 66 -1.05 -9.76 22.34
N GLU A 67 -0.09 -10.61 22.71
CA GLU A 67 0.74 -10.43 23.90
C GLU A 67 1.63 -9.18 23.78
N LEU A 68 2.24 -8.97 22.61
CA LEU A 68 3.04 -7.79 22.33
C LEU A 68 2.20 -6.51 22.41
N LEU A 69 1.04 -6.47 21.75
CA LEU A 69 0.13 -5.33 21.79
C LEU A 69 -0.35 -5.06 23.22
N ALA A 70 -0.71 -6.10 23.97
CA ALA A 70 -1.09 -5.96 25.37
C ALA A 70 0.04 -5.38 26.24
N THR A 71 1.28 -5.80 26.02
CA THR A 71 2.47 -5.27 26.71
C THR A 71 2.67 -3.79 26.41
N LEU A 72 2.56 -3.39 25.14
CA LEU A 72 2.70 -2.00 24.72
C LEU A 72 1.59 -1.12 25.31
N VAL A 73 0.34 -1.60 25.28
CA VAL A 73 -0.81 -0.90 25.86
C VAL A 73 -0.65 -0.74 27.37
N ALA A 74 -0.19 -1.78 28.08
CA ALA A 74 0.13 -1.68 29.51
C ALA A 74 1.25 -0.66 29.80
N GLY A 75 2.17 -0.46 28.85
CA GLY A 75 3.20 0.58 28.86
C GLY A 75 2.71 1.98 28.43
N GLY A 76 1.41 2.17 28.20
CA GLY A 76 0.80 3.45 27.84
C GLY A 76 0.64 3.70 26.33
N ALA A 77 0.86 2.68 25.49
CA ALA A 77 0.59 2.78 24.07
C ALA A 77 -0.91 2.85 23.76
N THR A 78 -1.27 3.60 22.72
CA THR A 78 -2.59 3.50 22.08
C THR A 78 -2.47 2.82 20.73
N VAL A 79 -3.21 1.73 20.54
CA VAL A 79 -3.35 1.07 19.24
C VAL A 79 -4.39 1.82 18.41
N VAL A 80 -4.04 2.15 17.17
CA VAL A 80 -4.89 2.93 16.26
C VAL A 80 -4.87 2.33 14.87
N GLU A 81 -5.99 2.37 14.18
CA GLU A 81 -6.04 2.13 12.73
C GLU A 81 -6.05 3.48 11.99
N PRO A 82 -5.40 3.61 10.80
CA PRO A 82 -5.42 4.87 10.06
C PRO A 82 -6.82 5.29 9.58
N LEU A 83 -7.67 4.31 9.29
CA LEU A 83 -9.08 4.48 8.93
C LEU A 83 -9.94 3.67 9.91
N ALA A 84 -10.87 4.33 10.61
CA ALA A 84 -11.70 3.68 11.62
C ALA A 84 -13.09 4.33 11.74
N GLY A 85 -14.01 3.70 12.49
CA GLY A 85 -15.34 4.23 12.79
C GLY A 85 -16.33 4.10 11.64
N VAL A 86 -17.62 4.37 11.90
CA VAL A 86 -18.69 4.54 10.90
C VAL A 86 -19.53 5.74 11.38
N PRO A 87 -19.47 6.91 10.71
CA PRO A 87 -18.77 7.17 9.46
C PRO A 87 -17.25 7.08 9.58
N VAL A 88 -16.58 6.89 8.44
CA VAL A 88 -15.14 6.69 8.33
C VAL A 88 -14.41 7.96 8.74
N GLU A 89 -13.50 7.80 9.69
CA GLU A 89 -12.64 8.83 10.21
C GLU A 89 -11.18 8.50 9.91
N VAL A 90 -10.38 9.55 9.69
CA VAL A 90 -8.93 9.41 9.53
C VAL A 90 -8.25 9.70 10.86
N CYS A 91 -7.44 8.77 11.36
CA CYS A 91 -6.66 9.00 12.57
C CYS A 91 -5.54 10.02 12.30
N ASP A 92 -5.44 11.06 13.14
CA ASP A 92 -4.33 12.01 13.09
C ASP A 92 -3.09 11.46 13.82
N ILE A 93 -2.46 10.44 13.25
CA ILE A 93 -1.25 9.81 13.79
C ILE A 93 -0.17 10.87 14.00
N LYS A 94 0.02 11.77 13.02
CA LYS A 94 1.03 12.83 13.07
C LYS A 94 0.80 13.80 14.22
N GLY A 95 -0.41 14.34 14.36
CA GLY A 95 -0.75 15.28 15.42
C GLY A 95 -0.66 14.65 16.81
N ARG A 96 -1.17 13.43 16.97
CA ARG A 96 -1.15 12.70 18.25
C ARG A 96 0.28 12.34 18.69
N ALA A 97 1.10 11.85 17.77
CA ALA A 97 2.51 11.59 18.06
C ALA A 97 3.27 12.89 18.40
N ALA A 98 2.99 14.00 17.70
CA ALA A 98 3.58 15.31 18.02
C ALA A 98 3.12 15.84 19.39
N ALA A 99 1.93 15.46 19.85
CA ALA A 99 1.43 15.74 21.19
C ALA A 99 2.04 14.83 22.29
N GLY A 100 2.91 13.89 21.91
CA GLY A 100 3.61 13.00 22.84
C GLY A 100 2.88 11.68 23.12
N GLU A 101 1.82 11.36 22.39
CA GLU A 101 1.17 10.05 22.51
C GLU A 101 2.06 8.94 21.92
N LEU A 102 2.16 7.82 22.65
CA LEU A 102 2.81 6.61 22.15
C LEU A 102 1.81 5.84 21.29
N ILE A 103 2.00 5.88 19.98
CA ILE A 103 1.07 5.28 19.01
C ILE A 103 1.63 3.98 18.44
N VAL A 104 0.79 2.94 18.44
CA VAL A 104 0.98 1.72 17.64
C VAL A 104 -0.04 1.75 16.50
N ALA A 105 0.43 1.90 15.27
CA ALA A 105 -0.44 1.94 14.10
C ALA A 105 -0.65 0.51 13.56
N ASP A 106 -1.87 0.00 13.69
CA ASP A 106 -2.27 -1.24 13.03
C ASP A 106 -2.73 -0.91 11.60
N VAL A 107 -1.92 -1.30 10.63
CA VAL A 107 -2.17 -1.00 9.20
C VAL A 107 -2.61 -2.25 8.44
N ARG A 108 -2.87 -3.37 9.12
CA ARG A 108 -3.26 -4.63 8.48
C ARG A 108 -4.53 -4.50 7.65
N THR A 109 -5.52 -3.79 8.20
CA THR A 109 -6.83 -3.58 7.59
C THR A 109 -6.77 -2.87 6.24
N ILE A 110 -5.87 -1.89 6.09
CA ILE A 110 -5.80 -1.08 4.86
C ILE A 110 -4.57 -1.37 4.00
N GLY A 111 -3.55 -2.06 4.53
CA GLY A 111 -2.25 -2.24 3.89
C GLY A 111 -1.25 -1.12 4.23
N ALA A 112 0.01 -1.52 4.48
CA ALA A 112 1.08 -0.58 4.84
C ALA A 112 1.41 0.42 3.72
N GLU A 113 1.06 0.11 2.47
CA GLU A 113 1.24 1.02 1.34
C GLU A 113 0.38 2.28 1.41
N PHE A 114 -0.68 2.30 2.24
CA PHE A 114 -1.54 3.47 2.40
C PHE A 114 -1.16 4.36 3.58
N SER A 115 -0.30 3.91 4.48
CA SER A 115 0.05 4.66 5.68
C SER A 115 1.55 4.58 5.99
N PRO A 116 2.30 5.69 5.81
CA PRO A 116 3.69 5.76 6.23
C PRO A 116 3.77 6.02 7.76
N ALA A 117 3.14 5.16 8.55
CA ALA A 117 2.83 5.42 9.97
C ALA A 117 4.05 5.79 10.83
N CYS A 118 5.18 5.11 10.65
CA CYS A 118 6.41 5.44 11.38
C CYS A 118 6.97 6.81 10.98
N ARG A 119 6.84 7.21 9.71
CA ARG A 119 7.20 8.57 9.24
C ARG A 119 6.29 9.64 9.85
N LEU A 120 5.02 9.32 10.06
CA LEU A 120 4.05 10.23 10.67
C LEU A 120 4.31 10.43 12.16
N GLY A 121 4.90 9.44 12.83
CA GLY A 121 5.31 9.56 14.23
C GLY A 121 5.00 8.33 15.07
N ALA A 122 4.23 7.37 14.55
CA ALA A 122 3.92 6.14 15.27
C ALA A 122 5.22 5.44 15.70
N GLU A 123 5.19 4.92 16.92
CA GLU A 123 6.30 4.19 17.50
C GLU A 123 6.53 2.88 16.76
N ILE A 124 5.41 2.20 16.51
CA ILE A 124 5.34 0.94 15.77
C ILE A 124 4.27 1.04 14.69
N ALA A 125 4.50 0.40 13.55
CA ALA A 125 3.46 0.00 12.61
C ALA A 125 3.40 -1.53 12.50
N VAL A 126 2.21 -2.12 12.58
CA VAL A 126 1.98 -3.57 12.47
C VAL A 126 1.30 -3.85 11.13
N ALA A 127 1.87 -4.77 10.36
CA ALA A 127 1.35 -5.15 9.05
C ALA A 127 1.43 -6.66 8.81
N GLU A 128 0.71 -7.12 7.80
CA GLU A 128 0.74 -8.50 7.33
C GLU A 128 1.31 -8.55 5.91
N ASP A 129 1.91 -9.69 5.57
CA ASP A 129 2.46 -9.95 4.24
C ASP A 129 2.33 -11.43 3.88
N ALA A 130 1.76 -11.71 2.70
CA ALA A 130 1.52 -13.07 2.22
C ALA A 130 2.81 -13.89 2.00
N ARG A 131 3.98 -13.24 1.87
CA ARG A 131 5.28 -13.92 1.83
C ARG A 131 5.65 -14.55 3.15
N VAL A 132 5.13 -14.09 4.28
CA VAL A 132 5.46 -14.58 5.63
C VAL A 132 4.20 -14.82 6.46
N PRO A 133 3.27 -15.71 6.03
CA PRO A 133 1.92 -15.81 6.58
C PRO A 133 1.83 -16.23 8.05
N GLY A 134 2.91 -16.80 8.62
CA GLY A 134 3.01 -17.11 10.06
C GLY A 134 3.48 -15.94 10.94
N TYR A 135 3.71 -14.77 10.34
CA TYR A 135 4.33 -13.62 10.99
C TYR A 135 3.59 -12.32 10.65
N VAL A 136 3.65 -11.37 11.59
CA VAL A 136 3.39 -9.95 11.32
C VAL A 136 4.71 -9.22 11.15
N VAL A 137 4.72 -8.22 10.27
CA VAL A 137 5.84 -7.30 10.09
C VAL A 137 5.66 -6.12 11.05
N VAL A 138 6.50 -6.05 12.08
CA VAL A 138 6.50 -4.98 13.08
C VAL A 138 7.59 -3.98 12.73
N CYS A 139 7.17 -2.83 12.20
CA CYS A 139 8.05 -1.72 11.82
C CYS A 139 8.25 -0.79 13.02
N MET A 140 9.50 -0.47 13.34
CA MET A 140 9.84 0.44 14.43
C MET A 140 10.41 1.74 13.88
N ARG A 141 9.93 2.88 14.37
CA ARG A 141 10.48 4.19 13.97
C ARG A 141 12.00 4.28 14.22
N LYS A 142 12.67 5.18 13.51
CA LYS A 142 14.15 5.32 13.57
C LYS A 142 14.69 5.59 14.97
N CYS A 143 13.97 6.40 15.76
CA CYS A 143 14.32 6.68 17.15
C CYS A 143 13.34 5.95 18.08
N CYS A 144 13.21 4.63 17.90
CA CYS A 144 12.30 3.83 18.70
C CYS A 144 12.68 3.91 20.18
N ILE A 145 11.70 4.10 21.06
CA ILE A 145 11.87 4.13 22.50
C ILE A 145 12.49 2.79 22.92
N PRO A 146 13.57 2.80 23.74
CA PRO A 146 14.32 1.57 24.05
C PRO A 146 13.46 0.42 24.56
N TRP A 147 12.55 0.67 25.51
CA TRP A 147 11.70 -0.37 26.08
C TRP A 147 10.70 -0.94 25.05
N VAL A 148 10.24 -0.11 24.11
CA VAL A 148 9.33 -0.55 23.03
C VAL A 148 10.08 -1.46 22.07
N ALA A 149 11.30 -1.07 21.69
CA ALA A 149 12.17 -1.91 20.88
C ALA A 149 12.47 -3.23 21.58
N GLU A 150 12.84 -3.21 22.86
CA GLU A 150 13.10 -4.42 23.66
C GLU A 150 11.88 -5.35 23.69
N ALA A 151 10.67 -4.81 23.86
CA ALA A 151 9.44 -5.60 23.82
C ALA A 151 9.22 -6.31 22.47
N VAL A 152 9.53 -5.63 21.35
CA VAL A 152 9.45 -6.25 20.01
C VAL A 152 10.53 -7.32 19.83
N GLU A 153 11.79 -7.00 20.17
CA GLU A 153 12.92 -7.92 20.01
C GLU A 153 12.75 -9.19 20.85
N ALA A 154 12.12 -9.10 22.02
CA ALA A 154 11.81 -10.26 22.87
C ALA A 154 10.83 -11.27 22.23
N LYS A 155 10.06 -10.84 21.21
CA LYS A 155 9.07 -11.67 20.49
C LYS A 155 9.45 -11.90 19.02
N ALA A 156 10.50 -11.26 18.53
CA ALA A 156 10.90 -11.31 17.13
C ALA A 156 11.63 -12.62 16.79
N CYS A 157 11.43 -13.06 15.55
CA CYS A 157 12.23 -14.11 14.92
C CYS A 157 13.28 -13.45 14.00
N PRO A 158 14.53 -13.95 13.97
CA PRO A 158 15.51 -13.54 12.96
C PRO A 158 14.97 -13.77 11.55
N ALA A 159 15.15 -12.81 10.64
CA ALA A 159 14.57 -12.92 9.30
C ALA A 159 15.24 -14.04 8.49
N GLU A 160 16.51 -14.33 8.76
CA GLU A 160 17.25 -15.45 8.19
C GLU A 160 16.65 -16.83 8.53
N ASP A 161 15.91 -16.94 9.64
CA ASP A 161 15.26 -18.17 10.10
C ASP A 161 13.83 -18.32 9.56
N VAL A 162 13.31 -17.31 8.87
CA VAL A 162 11.95 -17.31 8.32
C VAL A 162 11.96 -17.74 6.86
N THR A 163 11.26 -18.84 6.58
CA THR A 163 10.99 -19.28 5.20
C THR A 163 9.83 -18.49 4.60
N VAL A 164 10.02 -17.96 3.39
CA VAL A 164 8.95 -17.29 2.66
C VAL A 164 8.03 -18.29 1.95
N SER A 165 6.77 -17.92 1.78
CA SER A 165 5.81 -18.67 0.96
C SER A 165 6.22 -18.63 -0.52
N ALA A 166 6.13 -19.78 -1.20
CA ALA A 166 6.45 -19.91 -2.62
C ALA A 166 5.55 -19.04 -3.52
N THR A 167 4.27 -18.89 -3.15
CA THR A 167 3.27 -18.07 -3.88
C THR A 167 3.12 -16.67 -3.28
N GLY A 168 3.70 -16.43 -2.09
CA GLY A 168 3.44 -15.23 -1.31
C GLY A 168 3.83 -13.93 -2.00
N ALA A 169 4.85 -13.94 -2.88
CA ALA A 169 5.24 -12.75 -3.62
C ALA A 169 4.18 -12.31 -4.64
N GLU A 170 3.60 -13.25 -5.37
CA GLU A 170 2.52 -13.01 -6.32
C GLU A 170 1.22 -12.65 -5.61
N GLU A 171 0.90 -13.37 -4.52
CA GLU A 171 -0.27 -13.09 -3.67
C GLU A 171 -0.19 -11.68 -3.07
N GLN A 172 0.97 -11.29 -2.52
CA GLN A 172 1.15 -9.96 -1.94
C GLN A 172 1.07 -8.87 -3.00
N ALA A 173 1.67 -9.08 -4.17
CA ALA A 173 1.57 -8.14 -5.28
C ALA A 173 0.12 -7.97 -5.75
N SER A 174 -0.61 -9.08 -5.90
CA SER A 174 -2.04 -9.08 -6.25
C SER A 174 -2.88 -8.36 -5.20
N ALA A 175 -2.64 -8.62 -3.91
CA ALA A 175 -3.34 -7.96 -2.82
C ALA A 175 -3.11 -6.44 -2.79
N ARG A 176 -1.89 -5.97 -3.06
CA ARG A 176 -1.59 -4.53 -3.18
C ARG A 176 -2.33 -3.89 -4.34
N VAL A 177 -2.30 -4.53 -5.52
CA VAL A 177 -3.04 -4.05 -6.72
C VAL A 177 -4.53 -3.99 -6.43
N SER A 178 -5.08 -5.04 -5.83
CA SER A 178 -6.49 -5.13 -5.44
C SER A 178 -6.89 -4.00 -4.49
N ARG A 179 -6.10 -3.72 -3.45
CA ARG A 179 -6.39 -2.60 -2.51
C ARG A 179 -6.32 -1.22 -3.19
N HIS A 180 -5.39 -1.00 -4.11
CA HIS A 180 -5.36 0.24 -4.89
C HIS A 180 -6.59 0.37 -5.79
N ALA A 181 -6.96 -0.69 -6.52
CA ALA A 181 -8.16 -0.71 -7.34
C ALA A 181 -9.43 -0.47 -6.52
N ALA A 182 -9.52 -1.06 -5.32
CA ALA A 182 -10.62 -0.81 -4.39
C ALA A 182 -10.67 0.63 -3.89
N SER A 183 -9.52 1.27 -3.63
CA SER A 183 -9.49 2.69 -3.27
C SER A 183 -9.91 3.60 -4.43
N ASP A 184 -9.52 3.28 -5.66
CA ASP A 184 -9.96 4.01 -6.85
C ASP A 184 -11.48 3.84 -7.08
N ALA A 185 -11.98 2.62 -6.92
CA ALA A 185 -13.41 2.34 -7.01
C ALA A 185 -14.21 3.08 -5.92
N ALA A 186 -13.71 3.13 -4.68
CA ALA A 186 -14.31 3.90 -3.59
C ALA A 186 -14.43 5.39 -3.94
N GLN A 187 -13.43 5.99 -4.60
CA GLN A 187 -13.50 7.37 -5.07
C GLN A 187 -14.65 7.58 -6.07
N VAL A 188 -14.84 6.66 -7.01
CA VAL A 188 -15.91 6.73 -8.02
C VAL A 188 -17.28 6.53 -7.37
N VAL A 189 -17.42 5.53 -6.50
CA VAL A 189 -18.67 5.25 -5.77
C VAL A 189 -19.04 6.41 -4.86
N ALA A 190 -18.08 6.99 -4.13
CA ALA A 190 -18.33 8.15 -3.28
C ALA A 190 -18.81 9.37 -4.08
N ALA A 191 -18.23 9.62 -5.25
CA ALA A 191 -18.66 10.70 -6.13
C ALA A 191 -20.09 10.46 -6.68
N TYR A 192 -20.43 9.22 -7.00
CA TYR A 192 -21.78 8.83 -7.39
C TYR A 192 -22.79 9.02 -6.26
N LEU A 193 -22.50 8.50 -5.07
CA LEU A 193 -23.39 8.63 -3.90
C LEU A 193 -23.60 10.09 -3.50
N ALA A 194 -22.56 10.93 -3.64
CA ALA A 194 -22.65 12.35 -3.30
C ALA A 194 -23.66 13.13 -4.17
N CYS A 195 -24.03 12.63 -5.35
CA CYS A 195 -25.05 13.22 -6.21
C CYS A 195 -26.33 12.36 -6.31
N HIS A 196 -26.42 11.28 -5.54
CA HIS A 196 -27.54 10.35 -5.63
C HIS A 196 -28.81 10.89 -4.93
N PRO A 197 -29.99 10.88 -5.58
CA PRO A 197 -31.18 11.55 -5.05
C PRO A 197 -31.70 10.99 -3.72
N ARG A 198 -31.40 9.72 -3.39
CA ARG A 198 -31.80 9.04 -2.14
C ARG A 198 -30.76 9.14 -1.01
N VAL A 199 -29.58 9.68 -1.30
CA VAL A 199 -28.50 9.85 -0.33
C VAL A 199 -28.58 11.26 0.25
N GLU A 200 -28.55 11.36 1.58
CA GLU A 200 -28.56 12.61 2.34
C GLU A 200 -27.14 13.13 2.58
N ALA A 201 -26.21 12.24 2.93
CA ALA A 201 -24.82 12.60 3.20
C ALA A 201 -23.87 11.47 2.81
N VAL A 202 -22.63 11.84 2.48
CA VAL A 202 -21.52 10.91 2.21
C VAL A 202 -20.33 11.30 3.08
N ARG A 203 -19.57 10.29 3.50
CA ARG A 203 -18.28 10.37 4.18
C ARG A 203 -17.28 9.50 3.44
N TYR A 204 -16.30 10.15 2.84
CA TYR A 204 -15.19 9.50 2.18
C TYR A 204 -13.99 10.44 2.21
N PRO A 205 -12.85 10.06 2.81
CA PRO A 205 -11.72 10.97 3.01
C PRO A 205 -11.09 11.50 1.71
N GLY A 206 -11.37 10.86 0.56
CA GLY A 206 -10.93 11.32 -0.76
C GLY A 206 -11.82 12.37 -1.44
N LEU A 207 -13.00 12.69 -0.89
CA LEU A 207 -13.83 13.79 -1.40
C LEU A 207 -13.34 15.12 -0.84
N LYS A 208 -13.11 16.13 -1.69
CA LYS A 208 -12.69 17.48 -1.25
C LYS A 208 -13.67 18.17 -0.30
N THR A 209 -14.93 17.77 -0.34
CA THR A 209 -16.01 18.27 0.53
C THR A 209 -16.06 17.55 1.88
N ASP A 210 -15.32 16.44 2.04
CA ASP A 210 -15.28 15.70 3.28
C ASP A 210 -14.48 16.46 4.35
N PRO A 211 -14.97 16.57 5.60
CA PRO A 211 -14.25 17.22 6.68
C PRO A 211 -12.86 16.64 6.95
N ASN A 212 -12.66 15.35 6.67
CA ASN A 212 -11.37 14.68 6.85
C ASN A 212 -10.41 14.87 5.68
N PHE A 213 -10.78 15.47 4.55
CA PHE A 213 -9.92 15.55 3.35
C PHE A 213 -8.53 16.14 3.62
N ALA A 214 -8.47 17.26 4.36
CA ALA A 214 -7.21 17.90 4.71
C ALA A 214 -6.34 17.01 5.61
N ARG A 215 -6.96 16.27 6.54
CA ARG A 215 -6.25 15.30 7.37
C ARG A 215 -5.79 14.11 6.53
N ALA A 216 -6.68 13.52 5.75
CA ALA A 216 -6.44 12.35 4.91
C ALA A 216 -5.22 12.54 4.00
N THR A 217 -5.15 13.67 3.29
CA THR A 217 -4.02 14.00 2.41
C THR A 217 -2.67 14.17 3.14
N SER A 218 -2.69 14.34 4.46
CA SER A 218 -1.48 14.43 5.30
C SER A 218 -1.11 13.10 6.00
N GLN A 219 -2.06 12.16 6.15
CA GLN A 219 -1.88 10.90 6.86
C GLN A 219 -1.78 9.68 5.93
N LEU A 220 -2.37 9.76 4.74
CA LEU A 220 -2.47 8.66 3.80
C LEU A 220 -1.66 8.93 2.53
N VAL A 221 -1.25 7.85 1.88
CA VAL A 221 -0.57 7.87 0.57
C VAL A 221 -1.16 6.78 -0.32
N GLY A 222 -1.01 6.87 -1.63
CA GLY A 222 -1.45 5.80 -2.55
C GLY A 222 -2.96 5.58 -2.66
N GLY A 223 -3.79 6.33 -1.93
CA GLY A 223 -5.25 6.29 -1.96
C GLY A 223 -5.86 6.69 -0.61
N PHE A 224 -7.19 6.61 -0.51
CA PHE A 224 -7.97 6.99 0.68
C PHE A 224 -8.71 5.81 1.33
N GLY A 225 -8.38 4.59 0.90
CA GLY A 225 -8.96 3.34 1.37
C GLY A 225 -10.30 3.00 0.70
N PRO A 226 -10.88 1.84 1.03
CA PRO A 226 -12.04 1.29 0.34
C PRO A 226 -13.39 1.67 0.96
N TYR A 227 -13.40 2.37 2.10
CA TYR A 227 -14.63 2.60 2.89
C TYR A 227 -15.31 3.90 2.48
N VAL A 228 -16.55 3.79 1.97
CA VAL A 228 -17.44 4.92 1.70
C VAL A 228 -18.65 4.78 2.59
N ASP A 229 -18.85 5.72 3.50
CA ASP A 229 -20.03 5.71 4.35
C ASP A 229 -21.06 6.72 3.84
N TYR A 230 -22.33 6.36 3.89
CA TYR A 230 -23.41 7.20 3.39
C TYR A 230 -24.65 7.09 4.28
N MET A 231 -25.46 8.12 4.23
CA MET A 231 -26.72 8.21 4.96
C MET A 231 -27.85 8.35 3.95
N ARG A 232 -28.95 7.63 4.15
CA ARG A 232 -30.12 7.71 3.27
C ARG A 232 -31.09 8.77 3.78
N LYS A 233 -31.82 9.39 2.85
CA LYS A 233 -32.89 10.35 3.19
C LYS A 233 -34.05 9.69 3.94
N GLU A 234 -34.28 8.40 3.68
CA GLU A 234 -35.33 7.61 4.30
C GLU A 234 -34.99 7.16 5.74
N SER A 235 -33.71 7.16 6.11
CA SER A 235 -33.22 6.83 7.46
C SER A 235 -32.21 7.88 7.98
N PRO A 236 -32.63 9.12 8.26
CA PRO A 236 -31.73 10.16 8.76
C PRO A 236 -31.07 9.74 10.09
N GLY A 237 -29.77 9.97 10.19
CA GLY A 237 -28.95 9.63 11.36
C GLY A 237 -28.31 8.24 11.31
N GLU A 238 -28.75 7.35 10.40
CA GLU A 238 -28.16 6.02 10.22
C GLU A 238 -27.09 6.05 9.14
N TRP A 239 -25.86 5.67 9.51
CA TRP A 239 -24.74 5.54 8.58
C TRP A 239 -24.63 4.10 8.10
N HIS A 240 -24.56 3.92 6.79
CA HIS A 240 -24.29 2.64 6.15
C HIS A 240 -22.91 2.67 5.51
N ARG A 241 -22.21 1.54 5.57
CA ARG A 241 -20.92 1.36 4.91
C ARG A 241 -21.06 0.66 3.57
N PHE A 242 -20.50 1.27 2.54
CA PHE A 242 -20.13 0.62 1.31
C PHE A 242 -18.62 0.35 1.33
N THR A 243 -18.22 -0.92 1.25
CA THR A 243 -16.81 -1.31 1.13
C THR A 243 -16.54 -1.65 -0.33
N ALA A 244 -15.77 -0.80 -1.00
CA ALA A 244 -15.39 -1.03 -2.39
C ALA A 244 -14.47 -2.24 -2.52
N THR A 245 -14.63 -2.96 -3.62
CA THR A 245 -13.73 -4.05 -4.05
C THR A 245 -12.91 -3.63 -5.25
N ASP A 246 -12.03 -4.50 -5.73
CA ASP A 246 -11.26 -4.32 -6.96
C ASP A 246 -12.06 -4.56 -8.25
N GLU A 247 -13.36 -4.85 -8.15
CA GLU A 247 -14.26 -4.90 -9.30
C GLU A 247 -14.42 -3.53 -9.95
N ASP A 248 -14.84 -3.51 -11.22
CA ASP A 248 -15.18 -2.27 -11.91
C ASP A 248 -16.23 -1.45 -11.13
N ALA A 249 -15.94 -0.17 -10.90
CA ALA A 249 -16.77 0.70 -10.07
C ALA A 249 -18.20 0.85 -10.62
N ARG A 250 -18.40 0.80 -11.95
CA ARG A 250 -19.74 0.89 -12.54
C ARG A 250 -20.55 -0.37 -12.22
N THR A 251 -19.93 -1.53 -12.26
CA THR A 251 -20.55 -2.80 -11.86
C THR A 251 -20.98 -2.75 -10.39
N GLN A 252 -20.10 -2.25 -9.52
CA GLN A 252 -20.38 -2.06 -8.10
C GLN A 252 -21.58 -1.12 -7.87
N ILE A 253 -21.64 0.01 -8.58
CA ILE A 253 -22.78 0.95 -8.52
C ILE A 253 -24.09 0.30 -8.99
N ILE A 254 -24.07 -0.46 -10.09
CA ILE A 254 -25.26 -1.16 -10.58
C ILE A 254 -25.78 -2.17 -9.54
N ASN A 255 -24.88 -2.88 -8.87
CA ASN A 255 -25.25 -3.83 -7.81
C ASN A 255 -25.80 -3.13 -6.58
N PHE A 256 -25.23 -1.99 -6.20
CA PHE A 256 -25.75 -1.14 -5.12
C PHE A 256 -27.21 -0.74 -5.37
N GLU A 257 -27.55 -0.29 -6.58
CA GLU A 257 -28.91 0.11 -6.97
C GLU A 257 -29.92 -1.04 -6.97
N ARG A 258 -29.47 -2.29 -7.10
CA ARG A 258 -30.36 -3.47 -7.08
C ARG A 258 -30.81 -3.88 -5.68
N VAL A 259 -29.99 -3.56 -4.68
CA VAL A 259 -30.22 -3.92 -3.27
C VAL A 259 -30.85 -2.75 -2.50
N GLY A 260 -30.71 -1.52 -3.01
CA GLY A 260 -31.09 -0.27 -2.36
C GLY A 260 -32.49 0.23 -2.67
#